data_AF-A0A3D2SNX3-F1
#
_entry.id   AF-A0A3D2SNX3-F1
#
_cell.length_a   1.000
_cell.length_b   1.000
_cell.length_c   1.000
_cell.angle_alpha   90.00
_cell.angle_beta   90.00
_cell.angle_gamma   90.00
#
_symmetry.space_group_name_H-M   'P 1'
#
loop_
_entity.id
_entity.type
_entity.pdbx_description
1 polymer ?
#
loop_
_entity_poly.entity_id
_entity_poly.type
_entity_poly.pdbx_seq_one_letter_code
_entity_poly.pdbx_strand_id
1 'polypeptide(L)'
;QKSGWKVGVQSAQAKYDNALPEQVLNLNNQAIAFSGKGYRDLAGQSHLIDPKTGLPLQHVEQCVVVGHCAADADALATALAAMPPEQGMALIES
;
A
#
# COMPACT_ATOMS: atom_id res chain seq x y z
N GLN A 1 -29.31 1.66 -1.86
CA GLN A 1 -27.85 1.84 -1.95
C GLN A 1 -27.28 0.78 -2.87
N LYS A 2 -26.39 1.13 -3.81
CA LYS A 2 -25.68 0.11 -4.61
C LYS A 2 -24.72 -0.65 -3.69
N SER A 3 -24.69 -1.97 -3.78
CA SER A 3 -23.68 -2.78 -3.10
C SER A 3 -22.28 -2.35 -3.55
N GLY A 4 -21.34 -2.19 -2.62
CA GLY A 4 -19.94 -1.89 -2.94
C GLY A 4 -19.26 -3.03 -3.71
N TRP A 5 -18.11 -2.72 -4.29
CA TRP A 5 -17.22 -3.71 -4.90
C TRP A 5 -16.44 -4.43 -3.81
N LYS A 6 -16.35 -5.76 -3.93
CA LYS A 6 -15.44 -6.57 -3.11
C LYS A 6 -14.04 -6.48 -3.69
N VAL A 7 -13.15 -5.80 -2.99
CA VAL A 7 -11.75 -5.62 -3.38
C VAL A 7 -10.87 -6.42 -2.44
N GLY A 8 -10.11 -7.37 -3.00
CA GLY A 8 -9.16 -8.18 -2.23
C GLY A 8 -7.87 -7.40 -1.97
N VAL A 9 -7.38 -7.46 -0.74
CA VAL A 9 -6.05 -6.98 -0.35
C VAL A 9 -5.13 -8.18 -0.27
N GLN A 10 -4.08 -8.18 -1.09
CA GLN A 10 -3.10 -9.26 -1.13
C GLN A 10 -2.28 -9.30 0.17
N SER A 11 -1.86 -10.50 0.57
CA SER A 11 -0.92 -10.65 1.67
C SER A 11 0.49 -10.24 1.25
N ALA A 12 1.23 -9.59 2.16
CA ALA A 12 2.64 -9.32 1.96
C ALA A 12 3.50 -10.60 1.92
N GLN A 13 3.06 -11.69 2.54
CA GLN A 13 3.84 -12.93 2.66
C GLN A 13 3.45 -13.99 1.62
N ALA A 14 2.22 -13.96 1.11
CA ALA A 14 1.71 -14.93 0.14
C ALA A 14 1.44 -14.28 -1.23
N LYS A 15 2.51 -14.02 -1.99
CA LYS A 15 2.48 -13.29 -3.27
C LYS A 15 2.28 -14.19 -4.51
N TYR A 16 1.52 -15.27 -4.38
CA TYR A 16 1.22 -16.15 -5.52
C TYR A 16 0.00 -15.61 -6.27
N ASP A 17 -0.03 -15.77 -7.60
CA ASP A 17 -1.11 -15.23 -8.45
C ASP A 17 -2.49 -15.79 -8.10
N ASN A 18 -2.54 -17.00 -7.54
CA ASN A 18 -3.76 -17.68 -7.09
C ASN A 18 -3.94 -17.65 -5.56
N ALA A 19 -3.14 -16.87 -4.83
CA ALA A 19 -3.31 -16.72 -3.39
C ALA A 19 -4.65 -16.05 -3.08
N LEU A 20 -5.33 -16.55 -2.05
CA LEU A 20 -6.52 -15.87 -1.54
C LEU A 20 -6.11 -14.50 -0.95
N PRO A 21 -6.96 -13.47 -1.09
CA PRO A 21 -6.70 -12.20 -0.44
C PRO A 21 -6.72 -12.37 1.08
N GLU A 22 -5.82 -11.67 1.77
CA GLU A 22 -5.75 -11.67 3.24
C GLU A 22 -6.97 -10.98 3.85
N GLN A 23 -7.45 -9.94 3.17
CA GLN A 23 -8.65 -9.20 3.55
C GLN A 23 -9.48 -8.88 2.31
N VAL A 24 -10.80 -8.77 2.47
CA VAL A 24 -11.69 -8.31 1.41
C VAL A 24 -12.45 -7.09 1.91
N LEU A 25 -12.22 -5.95 1.26
CA LEU A 25 -12.87 -4.69 1.56
C LEU A 25 -14.12 -4.52 0.68
N ASN A 26 -15.17 -3.92 1.24
CA ASN A 26 -16.39 -3.59 0.49
C ASN A 26 -16.42 -2.09 0.23
N LEU A 27 -16.02 -1.66 -0.97
CA LEU A 27 -15.78 -0.25 -1.30
C LEU A 27 -16.88 0.30 -2.21
N ASN A 28 -17.42 1.47 -1.88
CA ASN A 28 -18.41 2.15 -2.71
C ASN A 28 -17.98 3.59 -2.94
N ASN A 29 -17.73 3.95 -4.21
CA ASN A 29 -17.28 5.28 -4.60
C ASN A 29 -16.03 5.75 -3.82
N GLN A 30 -15.09 4.82 -3.62
CA GLN A 30 -13.81 5.03 -2.93
C GLN A 30 -12.68 4.52 -3.80
N ALA A 31 -11.52 5.15 -3.68
CA ALA A 31 -10.27 4.69 -4.23
C ALA A 31 -9.50 3.85 -3.20
N ILE A 32 -8.65 2.97 -3.71
CA ILE A 32 -7.71 2.17 -2.92
C ILE A 32 -6.38 2.12 -3.66
N ALA A 33 -5.29 2.28 -2.94
CA ALA A 33 -3.94 2.15 -3.48
C ALA A 33 -3.07 1.28 -2.56
N PHE A 34 -2.07 0.64 -3.17
CA PHE A 34 -1.15 -0.28 -2.53
C PHE A 34 0.28 0.15 -2.86
N SER A 35 1.15 0.25 -1.86
CA SER A 35 2.59 0.47 -2.03
C SER A 35 3.35 -0.47 -1.10
N GLY A 36 4.37 -1.13 -1.63
CA GLY A 36 5.11 -2.12 -0.87
C GLY A 36 5.96 -3.00 -1.76
N LYS A 37 6.50 -4.06 -1.18
CA LYS A 37 7.31 -5.02 -1.93
C LYS A 37 6.45 -5.77 -2.94
N GLY A 38 6.92 -5.97 -4.15
CA GLY A 38 6.15 -6.64 -5.20
C GLY A 38 6.98 -7.07 -6.40
N TYR A 39 6.32 -7.43 -7.49
CA TYR A 39 6.97 -7.94 -8.72
C TYR A 39 7.94 -6.96 -9.39
N ARG A 40 7.93 -5.68 -9.00
CA ARG A 40 8.84 -4.66 -9.53
C ARG A 40 10.17 -4.61 -8.78
N ASP A 41 10.29 -5.34 -7.68
CA ASP A 41 11.51 -5.39 -6.89
C ASP A 41 12.56 -6.23 -7.63
N LEU A 42 13.78 -5.70 -7.75
CA LEU A 42 14.87 -6.31 -8.51
C LEU A 42 15.99 -6.72 -7.56
N ALA A 43 16.44 -7.97 -7.66
CA ALA A 43 17.52 -8.50 -6.81
C ALA A 43 17.28 -8.29 -5.30
N GLY A 44 16.02 -8.35 -4.86
CA GLY A 44 15.63 -8.16 -3.46
C GLY A 44 15.55 -6.70 -3.01
N GLN A 45 15.76 -5.74 -3.91
CA GLN A 45 15.63 -4.31 -3.61
C GLN A 45 14.28 -3.76 -4.06
N SER A 46 13.66 -2.95 -3.20
CA SER A 46 12.41 -2.28 -3.53
C SER A 46 12.63 -1.24 -4.66
N HIS A 47 11.63 -1.12 -5.53
CA HIS A 47 11.55 -0.01 -6.47
C HIS A 47 11.15 1.32 -5.81
N LEU A 48 10.70 1.28 -4.55
CA LEU A 48 10.43 2.45 -3.74
C LEU A 48 11.74 2.95 -3.10
N ILE A 49 11.98 4.25 -3.19
CA ILE A 49 13.23 4.88 -2.76
C ILE A 49 12.96 5.76 -1.54
N ASP A 50 13.81 5.67 -0.52
CA ASP A 50 13.83 6.63 0.58
C ASP A 50 14.39 7.97 0.06
N PRO A 51 13.61 9.05 0.05
CA PRO A 51 14.06 10.34 -0.45
C PRO A 51 15.18 10.98 0.38
N LYS A 52 15.39 10.56 1.64
CA LYS A 52 16.43 11.11 2.52
C LYS A 52 17.80 10.49 2.23
N THR A 53 17.82 9.21 1.84
CA THR A 53 19.06 8.45 1.65
C THR A 53 19.36 8.13 0.19
N GLY A 54 18.36 8.18 -0.69
CA GLY A 54 18.46 7.74 -2.08
C GLY A 54 18.55 6.21 -2.24
N LEU A 55 18.34 5.45 -1.17
CA LEU A 55 18.44 4.00 -1.16
C LEU A 55 17.04 3.33 -1.23
N PRO A 56 16.94 2.10 -1.76
CA PRO A 56 15.71 1.31 -1.72
C PRO A 56 15.16 1.10 -0.31
N LEU A 57 13.85 1.24 -0.14
CA LEU A 57 13.16 0.96 1.13
C LEU A 57 13.34 -0.50 1.55
N GLN A 58 13.66 -0.72 2.83
CA GLN A 58 13.91 -2.06 3.40
C GLN A 58 12.86 -2.50 4.44
N HIS A 59 12.16 -1.55 5.06
CA HIS A 59 11.43 -1.76 6.32
C HIS A 59 9.92 -1.96 6.16
N VAL A 60 9.32 -1.52 5.04
CA VAL A 60 7.89 -1.72 4.77
C VAL A 60 7.67 -2.93 3.88
N GLU A 61 6.80 -3.82 4.34
CA GLU A 61 6.30 -4.93 3.55
C GLU A 61 5.16 -4.47 2.61
N GLN A 62 4.19 -3.73 3.15
CA GLN A 62 3.08 -3.13 2.41
C GLN A 62 2.40 -1.99 3.17
N CYS A 63 1.80 -1.06 2.43
CA CYS A 63 0.92 0.00 2.89
C CYS A 63 -0.29 0.05 1.95
N VAL A 64 -1.50 0.10 2.52
CA VAL A 64 -2.76 0.16 1.78
C VAL A 64 -3.56 1.35 2.27
N VAL A 65 -3.94 2.24 1.36
CA VAL A 65 -4.71 3.44 1.67
C VAL A 65 -6.03 3.40 0.93
N VAL A 66 -7.12 3.63 1.67
CA VAL A 66 -8.48 3.81 1.12
C VAL A 66 -8.86 5.27 1.29
N GLY A 67 -9.35 5.90 0.22
CA GLY A 67 -9.71 7.32 0.24
C GLY A 67 -10.81 7.65 -0.78
N HIS A 68 -11.11 8.93 -0.95
CA HIS A 68 -12.10 9.39 -1.94
C HIS A 68 -11.49 9.65 -3.32
N CYS A 69 -10.19 9.94 -3.37
CA CYS A 69 -9.45 10.27 -4.58
C CYS A 69 -8.31 9.26 -4.80
N ALA A 70 -8.18 8.76 -6.03
CA ALA A 70 -7.13 7.81 -6.36
C ALA A 70 -5.73 8.42 -6.31
N ALA A 71 -5.59 9.68 -6.72
CA ALA A 71 -4.30 10.38 -6.66
C ALA A 71 -3.80 10.52 -5.22
N ASP A 72 -4.69 10.91 -4.29
CA ASP A 72 -4.32 11.06 -2.88
C ASP A 72 -4.01 9.70 -2.25
N ALA A 73 -4.83 8.68 -2.52
CA ALA A 73 -4.59 7.33 -2.00
C ALA A 73 -3.24 6.78 -2.47
N ASP A 74 -2.88 6.98 -3.74
CA ASP A 74 -1.62 6.51 -4.32
C ASP A 74 -0.40 7.25 -3.74
N ALA A 75 -0.49 8.58 -3.67
CA ALA A 75 0.56 9.42 -3.08
C ALA A 75 0.76 9.09 -1.59
N LEU A 76 -0.33 8.93 -0.83
CA LEU A 76 -0.27 8.58 0.59
C LEU A 76 0.27 7.16 0.80
N ALA A 77 -0.15 6.17 0.01
CA ALA A 77 0.39 4.82 0.14
C ALA A 77 1.92 4.81 -0.04
N THR A 78 2.44 5.58 -1.00
CA THR A 78 3.89 5.71 -1.22
C THR A 78 4.57 6.47 -0.08
N ALA A 79 4.02 7.60 0.34
CA ALA A 79 4.60 8.43 1.39
C ALA A 79 4.65 7.70 2.73
N LEU A 80 3.56 7.03 3.12
CA LEU A 80 3.47 6.23 4.34
C LEU A 80 4.40 5.02 4.29
N ALA A 81 4.56 4.38 3.13
CA ALA A 81 5.51 3.28 2.96
C ALA A 81 6.97 3.72 3.17
N ALA A 82 7.30 4.99 2.89
CA ALA A 82 8.64 5.54 3.10
C ALA A 82 8.87 6.05 4.54
N MET A 83 7.82 6.17 5.35
CA MET A 83 7.90 6.66 6.72
C MET A 83 8.04 5.50 7.72
N PRO A 84 8.72 5.72 8.87
CA PRO A 84 8.54 4.86 10.02
C PRO A 84 7.06 4.75 10.39
N PRO A 85 6.54 3.56 10.76
CA PRO A 85 5.12 3.35 11.01
C PRO A 85 4.49 4.37 11.97
N GLU A 86 5.20 4.73 13.04
CA GLU A 86 4.74 5.71 14.03
C GLU A 86 4.51 7.10 13.42
N GLN A 87 5.39 7.55 12.52
CA GLN A 87 5.25 8.84 11.83
C GLN A 87 4.13 8.79 10.80
N GLY A 88 4.00 7.67 10.09
CA GLY A 88 2.91 7.46 9.14
C GLY A 88 1.53 7.48 9.82
N MET A 89 1.40 6.84 10.98
CA MET A 89 0.16 6.86 11.77
C MET A 89 -0.16 8.27 12.26
N ALA A 90 0.84 9.00 12.79
CA ALA A 90 0.64 10.38 13.23
C ALA A 90 0.17 11.33 12.11
N LEU A 91 0.65 11.12 10.88
CA LEU A 91 0.19 11.88 9.70
C LEU A 91 -1.27 11.58 9.33
N ILE A 92 -1.73 10.35 9.53
CA ILE A 92 -3.10 9.94 9.19
C ILE A 92 -4.10 10.37 10.26
N GLU A 93 -3.65 10.52 11.51
CA GLU A 93 -4.50 10.93 12.64
C GLU A 93 -4.62 12.46 12.81
N SER A 94 -3.88 13.25 12.04
CA SER A 94 -3.92 14.73 12.08
C SER A 94 -5.04 15.32 11.23
#